data_AF-A0A356WZA6-F1
#
_entry.id   AF-A0A356WZA6-F1
#
_cell.length_a   1.000
_cell.length_b   1.000
_cell.length_c   1.000
_cell.angle_alpha   90.00
_cell.angle_beta   90.00
_cell.angle_gamma   90.00
#
_symmetry.space_group_name_H-M   'P 1'
#
loop_
_entity.id
_entity.type
_entity.pdbx_description
1 polymer ?
#
loop_
_entity_poly.entity_id
_entity_poly.type
_entity_poly.pdbx_seq_one_letter_code
_entity_poly.pdbx_strand_id
1 'polypeptide(L)'
;KITPKGETDPTPEEKLLRAIFGDKAGDVKDASLKVPPSVEGTVIDTKLFSRKRDELVSRKEEKKRVEQEEERHSQKVAELNQQWADKMYSLLRDKTSPGVLNYSNVELIPKGEKYKKSVFEELDPVNINENIDWATDGELVKKVRRLFANYRELHREIDTEAKRRKFAIQVGD
;
A
#
# COMPACT_ATOMS: atom_id res chain seq x y z
N LYS A 1 -30.95 11.88 -0.66
CA LYS A 1 -31.24 10.53 -0.12
C LYS A 1 -32.73 10.29 -0.23
N ILE A 2 -33.15 9.22 -0.89
CA ILE A 2 -34.56 8.84 -1.01
C ILE A 2 -34.83 7.63 -0.11
N THR A 3 -36.01 7.58 0.48
CA THR A 3 -36.47 6.43 1.27
C THR A 3 -37.78 5.92 0.68
N PRO A 4 -37.98 4.60 0.53
CA PRO A 4 -39.26 4.07 0.09
C PRO A 4 -40.35 4.47 1.10
N LYS A 5 -41.52 4.88 0.60
CA LYS A 5 -42.73 5.00 1.41
C LYS A 5 -43.12 3.58 1.83
N GLY A 6 -43.54 3.39 3.09
CA GLY A 6 -44.06 2.09 3.54
C GLY A 6 -45.36 1.72 2.82
N GLU A 7 -45.81 0.46 2.96
CA GLU A 7 -47.12 0.00 2.47
C GLU A 7 -48.25 0.75 3.19
N THR A 8 -48.59 1.93 2.68
CA THR A 8 -49.77 2.71 3.05
C THR A 8 -50.62 2.89 1.81
N ASP A 9 -51.93 2.75 1.93
CA ASP A 9 -52.85 2.90 0.81
C ASP A 9 -52.65 4.27 0.15
N PRO A 10 -52.33 4.30 -1.17
CA PRO A 10 -52.09 5.55 -1.87
C PRO A 10 -53.37 6.39 -1.90
N THR A 11 -53.22 7.70 -1.82
CA THR A 11 -54.34 8.63 -1.98
C THR A 11 -54.98 8.47 -3.38
N PRO A 12 -56.28 8.80 -3.57
CA PRO A 12 -56.93 8.73 -4.88
C PRO A 12 -56.16 9.48 -5.99
N GLU A 13 -55.50 10.59 -5.64
CA GLU A 13 -54.65 11.39 -6.51
C GLU A 13 -53.36 10.65 -6.90
N GLU A 14 -52.68 10.00 -5.96
CA GLU A 14 -51.51 9.17 -6.22
C GLU A 14 -51.86 7.91 -7.02
N LYS A 15 -53.05 7.33 -6.79
CA LYS A 15 -53.58 6.18 -7.53
C LYS A 15 -53.86 6.55 -8.99
N LEU A 16 -54.41 7.74 -9.25
CA LEU A 16 -54.62 8.24 -10.61
C LEU A 16 -53.28 8.49 -11.31
N LEU A 17 -52.31 9.11 -10.63
CA LEU A 17 -50.98 9.34 -11.19
C LEU A 17 -50.24 8.03 -11.48
N ARG A 18 -50.33 7.04 -10.60
CA ARG A 18 -49.77 5.70 -10.85
C ARG A 18 -50.44 4.99 -12.03
N ALA A 19 -51.74 5.18 -12.24
CA ALA A 19 -52.45 4.65 -13.39
C ALA A 19 -52.01 5.29 -14.72
N ILE A 20 -51.62 6.57 -14.71
CA ILE A 20 -51.18 7.31 -15.90
C ILE A 20 -49.67 7.10 -16.18
N PHE A 21 -48.82 7.06 -15.14
CA PHE A 21 -47.35 7.05 -15.25
C PHE A 21 -46.68 5.72 -14.85
N GLY A 22 -47.45 4.73 -14.38
CA GLY A 22 -46.96 3.42 -13.93
C GLY A 22 -46.21 3.46 -12.59
N ASP A 23 -45.60 2.33 -12.22
CA ASP A 23 -44.88 2.12 -10.94
C ASP A 23 -43.61 2.98 -10.75
N LYS A 24 -43.27 3.83 -11.73
CA LYS A 24 -42.20 4.84 -11.58
C LYS A 24 -42.65 6.09 -10.84
N ALA A 25 -43.96 6.27 -10.64
CA ALA A 25 -44.51 7.43 -9.95
C ALA A 25 -44.66 7.16 -8.45
N GLY A 26 -43.77 7.76 -7.64
CA GLY A 26 -44.18 8.29 -6.33
C GLY A 26 -43.97 7.46 -5.06
N ASP A 27 -43.40 6.24 -5.12
CA ASP A 27 -43.19 5.41 -3.93
C ASP A 27 -41.95 5.77 -3.10
N VAL A 28 -41.34 6.93 -3.35
CA VAL A 28 -40.18 7.41 -2.58
C VAL A 28 -40.44 8.78 -1.96
N LYS A 29 -39.99 8.94 -0.72
CA LYS A 29 -39.95 10.22 0.00
C LYS A 29 -38.54 10.77 -0.02
N ASP A 30 -38.41 12.08 -0.22
CA ASP A 30 -37.14 12.79 -0.04
C ASP A 30 -36.76 12.82 1.45
N ALA A 31 -35.66 12.16 1.78
CA ALA A 31 -35.03 12.13 3.10
C ALA A 31 -33.59 12.65 3.02
N SER A 32 -33.31 13.56 2.08
CA SER A 32 -32.01 14.20 1.94
C SER A 32 -31.65 15.01 3.18
N LEU A 33 -30.38 14.97 3.58
CA LEU A 33 -29.85 15.86 4.59
C LEU A 33 -29.82 17.27 4.01
N LYS A 34 -30.48 18.21 4.68
CA LYS A 34 -30.50 19.63 4.33
C LYS A 34 -29.80 20.42 5.42
N VAL A 35 -29.22 21.56 5.06
CA VAL A 35 -28.59 22.48 6.02
C VAL A 35 -29.68 22.99 6.99
N PRO A 36 -29.40 23.06 8.31
CA PRO A 36 -30.32 23.66 9.27
C PRO A 36 -30.67 25.11 8.91
N PRO A 37 -31.86 25.61 9.30
CA PRO A 37 -32.21 27.01 9.06
C PRO A 37 -31.21 27.95 9.76
N SER A 38 -30.90 29.08 9.12
CA SER A 38 -29.98 30.13 9.61
C SER A 38 -28.48 29.81 9.55
N VAL A 39 -28.06 28.72 8.90
CA VAL A 39 -26.63 28.41 8.66
C VAL A 39 -26.30 28.60 7.18
N GLU A 40 -25.27 29.39 6.87
CA GLU A 40 -24.75 29.63 5.52
C GLU A 40 -23.23 29.42 5.48
N GLY A 41 -22.69 28.95 4.35
CA GLY A 41 -21.26 28.73 4.19
C GLY A 41 -20.88 27.97 2.92
N THR A 42 -19.58 27.74 2.74
CA THR A 42 -19.01 27.01 1.59
C THR A 42 -18.58 25.61 2.00
N VAL A 43 -18.93 24.60 1.20
CA VAL A 43 -18.50 23.21 1.41
C VAL A 43 -17.00 23.09 1.09
N ILE A 44 -16.20 22.61 2.04
CA ILE A 44 -14.74 22.49 1.90
C ILE A 44 -14.32 21.05 1.58
N ASP A 45 -14.97 20.04 2.17
CA ASP A 45 -14.65 18.62 1.99
C ASP A 45 -15.92 17.75 2.10
N THR A 46 -15.93 16.61 1.40
CA THR A 46 -17.01 15.61 1.45
C THR A 46 -16.43 14.22 1.58
N LYS A 47 -16.90 13.45 2.57
CA LYS A 47 -16.48 12.06 2.78
C LYS A 47 -17.66 11.11 2.57
N LEU A 48 -17.47 10.05 1.79
CA LEU A 48 -18.46 9.02 1.53
C LEU A 48 -18.06 7.74 2.27
N PHE A 49 -18.85 7.35 3.27
CA PHE A 49 -18.70 6.08 3.97
C PHE A 49 -19.74 5.09 3.44
N SER A 50 -19.30 3.95 2.91
CA SER A 50 -20.18 2.89 2.42
C SER A 50 -20.03 1.66 3.31
N ARG A 51 -21.14 1.17 3.88
CA ARG A 51 -21.16 -0.18 4.46
C ARG A 51 -20.97 -1.19 3.32
N LYS A 52 -20.14 -2.21 3.53
CA LYS A 52 -19.78 -3.25 2.56
C LYS A 52 -21.03 -3.97 1.99
N ARG A 53 -21.66 -3.45 0.94
CA ARG A 53 -22.74 -4.11 0.17
C ARG A 53 -22.79 -3.62 -1.27
N ASP A 54 -22.05 -4.32 -2.14
CA ASP A 54 -22.43 -4.83 -3.46
C ASP A 54 -21.22 -5.65 -3.98
N GLU A 55 -21.33 -6.98 -3.92
CA GLU A 55 -20.18 -7.89 -3.89
C GLU A 55 -19.29 -7.89 -5.14
N LEU A 56 -19.80 -7.53 -6.32
CA LEU A 56 -19.04 -7.72 -7.57
C LEU A 56 -18.29 -6.46 -8.04
N VAL A 57 -18.91 -5.28 -7.91
CA VAL A 57 -18.27 -4.00 -8.29
C VAL A 57 -17.23 -3.62 -7.25
N SER A 58 -17.59 -3.75 -5.96
CA SER A 58 -16.67 -3.50 -4.84
C SER A 58 -15.43 -4.40 -4.90
N ARG A 59 -15.56 -5.68 -5.28
CA ARG A 59 -14.40 -6.60 -5.36
C ARG A 59 -13.42 -6.24 -6.47
N LYS A 60 -13.90 -5.76 -7.63
CA LYS A 60 -13.03 -5.35 -8.74
C LYS A 60 -12.24 -4.09 -8.37
N GLU A 61 -12.91 -3.11 -7.77
CA GLU A 61 -12.27 -1.87 -7.31
C GLU A 61 -11.30 -2.14 -6.15
N GLU A 62 -11.68 -3.00 -5.19
CA GLU A 62 -10.80 -3.44 -4.11
C GLU A 62 -9.55 -4.14 -4.67
N LYS A 63 -9.70 -5.09 -5.59
CA LYS A 63 -8.57 -5.78 -6.23
C LYS A 63 -7.63 -4.79 -6.91
N LYS A 64 -8.17 -3.82 -7.67
CA LYS A 64 -7.38 -2.79 -8.33
C LYS A 64 -6.62 -1.92 -7.32
N ARG A 65 -7.25 -1.57 -6.19
CA ARG A 65 -6.59 -0.81 -5.12
C ARG A 65 -5.49 -1.61 -4.42
N VAL A 66 -5.71 -2.92 -4.20
CA VAL A 66 -4.68 -3.81 -3.64
C VAL A 66 -3.49 -3.95 -4.59
N GLU A 67 -3.74 -4.12 -5.89
CA GLU A 67 -2.70 -4.19 -6.93
C GLU A 67 -1.89 -2.88 -7.00
N GLN A 68 -2.55 -1.73 -6.96
CA GLN A 68 -1.87 -0.43 -6.88
C GLN A 68 -1.01 -0.29 -5.62
N GLU A 69 -1.47 -0.80 -4.48
CA GLU A 69 -0.67 -0.79 -3.24
C GLU A 69 0.51 -1.78 -3.32
N GLU A 70 0.37 -2.89 -4.05
CA GLU A 70 1.45 -3.84 -4.34
C GLU A 70 2.52 -3.24 -5.24
N GLU A 71 2.13 -2.58 -6.33
CA GLU A 71 3.05 -1.85 -7.20
C GLU A 71 3.79 -0.76 -6.43
N ARG A 72 3.07 0.02 -5.61
CA ARG A 72 3.66 1.06 -4.75
C ARG A 72 4.66 0.47 -3.75
N HIS A 73 4.32 -0.64 -3.10
CA HIS A 73 5.22 -1.34 -2.18
C HIS A 73 6.47 -1.84 -2.90
N SER A 74 6.30 -2.51 -4.04
CA SER A 74 7.40 -2.99 -4.88
C SER A 74 8.34 -1.86 -5.32
N GLN A 75 7.79 -0.73 -5.77
CA GLN A 75 8.58 0.46 -6.13
C GLN A 75 9.38 1.01 -4.96
N LYS A 76 8.77 1.14 -3.78
CA LYS A 76 9.46 1.61 -2.57
C LYS A 76 10.59 0.67 -2.14
N VAL A 77 10.37 -0.65 -2.22
CA VAL A 77 11.40 -1.65 -1.92
C VAL A 77 12.52 -1.58 -2.95
N ALA A 78 12.21 -1.48 -4.24
CA ALA A 78 13.20 -1.34 -5.30
C ALA A 78 14.07 -0.09 -5.13
N GLU A 79 13.47 1.05 -4.78
CA GLU A 79 14.20 2.29 -4.47
C GLU A 79 15.13 2.12 -3.26
N LEU A 80 14.64 1.49 -2.18
CA LEU A 80 15.45 1.22 -1.00
C LEU A 80 16.63 0.28 -1.32
N ASN A 81 16.40 -0.75 -2.14
CA ASN A 81 17.43 -1.69 -2.60
C ASN A 81 18.50 -0.98 -3.43
N GLN A 82 18.08 -0.09 -4.33
CA GLN A 82 19.01 0.71 -5.12
C GLN A 82 19.87 1.63 -4.24
N GLN A 83 19.26 2.33 -3.28
CA GLN A 83 20.00 3.16 -2.33
C GLN A 83 20.97 2.35 -1.46
N TRP A 84 20.59 1.14 -1.06
CA TRP A 84 21.48 0.22 -0.35
C TRP A 84 22.64 -0.20 -1.24
N ALA A 85 22.39 -0.58 -2.49
CA ALA A 85 23.41 -1.03 -3.45
C ALA A 85 24.44 0.08 -3.73
N ASP A 86 23.98 1.32 -3.96
CA ASP A 86 24.83 2.49 -4.16
C ASP A 86 25.72 2.75 -2.93
N LYS A 87 25.14 2.67 -1.72
CA LYS A 87 25.90 2.86 -0.46
C LYS A 87 26.90 1.74 -0.22
N MET A 88 26.52 0.48 -0.43
CA MET A 88 27.42 -0.66 -0.32
C MET A 88 28.59 -0.53 -1.28
N TYR A 89 28.32 -0.21 -2.55
CA TYR A 89 29.36 0.01 -3.55
C TYR A 89 30.29 1.16 -3.15
N SER A 90 29.75 2.29 -2.66
CA SER A 90 30.56 3.42 -2.23
C SER A 90 31.50 3.08 -1.06
N LEU A 91 31.08 2.20 -0.14
CA LEU A 91 31.87 1.78 1.01
C LEU A 91 32.94 0.73 0.63
N LEU A 92 32.64 -0.15 -0.33
CA LEU A 92 33.42 -1.35 -0.59
C LEU A 92 34.19 -1.36 -1.93
N ARG A 93 34.01 -0.37 -2.81
CA ARG A 93 34.61 -0.30 -4.17
C ARG A 93 36.11 -0.63 -4.26
N ASP A 94 36.90 -0.21 -3.27
CA ASP A 94 38.36 -0.37 -3.30
C ASP A 94 38.84 -1.56 -2.42
N LYS A 95 37.89 -2.39 -1.95
CA LYS A 95 38.14 -3.56 -1.10
C LYS A 95 37.84 -4.85 -1.84
N THR A 96 38.36 -5.94 -1.29
CA THR A 96 38.12 -7.30 -1.78
C THR A 96 37.19 -8.04 -0.84
N SER A 97 36.33 -8.88 -1.43
CA SER A 97 35.42 -9.73 -0.68
C SER A 97 36.18 -10.79 0.11
N PRO A 98 35.90 -10.99 1.40
CA PRO A 98 36.41 -12.14 2.14
C PRO A 98 35.61 -13.44 1.86
N GLY A 99 34.57 -13.37 1.03
CA GLY A 99 33.61 -14.44 0.76
C GLY A 99 32.25 -14.08 1.35
N VAL A 100 31.28 -13.74 0.50
CA VAL A 100 29.91 -13.38 0.94
C VAL A 100 28.99 -14.54 0.63
N LEU A 101 28.23 -14.98 1.64
CA LEU A 101 27.28 -16.08 1.55
C LEU A 101 25.86 -15.59 1.85
N ASN A 102 24.85 -16.28 1.31
CA ASN A 102 23.47 -16.13 1.77
C ASN A 102 23.21 -16.95 3.05
N TYR A 103 22.00 -16.86 3.60
CA TYR A 103 21.58 -17.66 4.76
C TYR A 103 21.60 -19.19 4.50
N SER A 104 21.58 -19.61 3.23
CA SER A 104 21.67 -21.01 2.80
C SER A 104 23.12 -21.47 2.54
N ASN A 105 24.13 -20.69 2.94
CA ASN A 105 25.56 -20.93 2.68
C ASN A 105 25.94 -21.02 1.19
N VAL A 106 25.11 -20.52 0.29
CA VAL A 106 25.47 -20.36 -1.13
C VAL A 106 26.34 -19.12 -1.26
N GLU A 107 27.48 -19.28 -1.95
CA GLU A 107 28.41 -18.18 -2.21
C GLU A 107 27.82 -17.22 -3.25
N LEU A 108 27.70 -15.96 -2.85
CA LEU A 108 27.22 -14.87 -3.69
C LEU A 108 28.37 -14.08 -4.29
N ILE A 109 29.44 -13.86 -3.51
CA ILE A 109 30.64 -13.14 -3.95
C ILE A 109 31.87 -13.92 -3.51
N PRO A 110 32.66 -14.45 -4.46
CA PRO A 110 33.88 -15.20 -4.18
C PRO A 110 34.88 -14.44 -3.33
N LYS A 111 35.64 -15.17 -2.51
CA LYS A 111 36.78 -14.62 -1.77
C LYS A 111 37.85 -14.10 -2.74
N GLY A 112 38.32 -12.87 -2.50
CA GLY A 112 39.35 -12.19 -3.28
C GLY A 112 38.82 -11.37 -4.46
N GLU A 113 37.53 -11.48 -4.79
CA GLU A 113 36.94 -10.67 -5.87
C GLU A 113 36.72 -9.22 -5.41
N LYS A 114 36.94 -8.26 -6.32
CA LYS A 114 36.62 -6.85 -6.08
C LYS A 114 35.12 -6.62 -6.22
N TYR A 115 34.58 -5.78 -5.36
CA TYR A 115 33.15 -5.45 -5.40
C TYR A 115 32.78 -4.66 -6.67
N LYS A 116 31.79 -5.16 -7.41
CA LYS A 116 31.21 -4.51 -8.60
C LYS A 116 29.84 -3.94 -8.25
N LYS A 117 29.46 -2.84 -8.91
CA LYS A 117 28.16 -2.20 -8.68
C LYS A 117 26.98 -3.12 -9.04
N SER A 118 27.05 -3.76 -10.22
CA SER A 118 26.00 -4.64 -10.73
C SER A 118 25.66 -5.80 -9.77
N VAL A 119 26.69 -6.33 -9.08
CA VAL A 119 26.49 -7.40 -8.11
C VAL A 119 25.59 -6.94 -6.97
N PHE A 120 25.76 -5.72 -6.46
CA PHE A 120 24.87 -5.21 -5.41
C PHE A 120 23.46 -4.89 -5.91
N GLU A 121 23.30 -4.54 -7.18
CA GLU A 121 21.97 -4.27 -7.78
C GLU A 121 21.16 -5.56 -7.97
N GLU A 122 21.82 -6.69 -8.22
CA GLU A 122 21.19 -8.01 -8.38
C GLU A 122 20.91 -8.70 -7.03
N LEU A 123 21.54 -8.22 -5.96
CA LEU A 123 21.44 -8.81 -4.64
C LEU A 123 20.21 -8.30 -3.87
N ASP A 124 19.52 -9.23 -3.21
CA ASP A 124 18.43 -8.89 -2.28
C ASP A 124 18.98 -8.79 -0.84
N PRO A 125 19.04 -7.59 -0.24
CA PRO A 125 19.63 -7.40 1.08
C PRO A 125 18.92 -8.18 2.20
N VAL A 126 17.66 -8.58 1.99
CA VAL A 126 16.89 -9.37 2.96
C VAL A 126 17.39 -10.82 3.04
N ASN A 127 17.93 -11.35 1.95
CA ASN A 127 18.33 -12.75 1.83
C ASN A 127 19.83 -13.00 2.00
N ILE A 128 20.60 -11.95 2.37
CA ILE A 128 22.05 -12.05 2.55
C ILE A 128 22.39 -12.15 4.03
N ASN A 129 23.42 -12.95 4.35
CA ASN A 129 23.92 -13.04 5.71
C ASN A 129 24.66 -11.74 6.10
N GLU A 130 23.98 -10.90 6.89
CA GLU A 130 24.51 -9.62 7.38
C GLU A 130 25.62 -9.76 8.44
N ASN A 131 25.78 -10.95 9.04
CA ASN A 131 26.74 -11.19 10.11
C ASN A 131 28.15 -11.48 9.61
N ILE A 132 28.32 -11.67 8.30
CA ILE A 132 29.63 -11.85 7.68
C ILE A 132 30.37 -10.51 7.70
N ASP A 133 31.67 -10.54 7.92
CA ASP A 133 32.49 -9.35 7.78
C ASP A 133 32.70 -9.07 6.30
N TRP A 134 32.16 -7.98 5.78
CA TRP A 134 32.26 -7.60 4.35
C TRP A 134 33.59 -6.89 3.99
N ALA A 135 34.47 -6.69 4.96
CA ALA A 135 35.78 -6.07 4.77
C ALA A 135 36.73 -6.54 5.86
N THR A 136 38.04 -6.45 5.61
CA THR A 136 39.07 -6.73 6.62
C THR A 136 39.21 -5.59 7.64
N ASP A 137 38.80 -4.37 7.27
CA ASP A 137 38.89 -3.19 8.13
C ASP A 137 37.68 -3.12 9.09
N GLY A 138 37.97 -3.16 10.40
CA GLY A 138 36.96 -3.15 11.45
C GLY A 138 36.06 -1.91 11.48
N GLU A 139 36.53 -0.74 11.04
CA GLU A 139 35.67 0.45 10.97
C GLU A 139 34.68 0.36 9.80
N LEU A 140 35.13 -0.14 8.64
CA LEU A 140 34.29 -0.43 7.49
C LEU A 140 33.23 -1.48 7.82
N VAL A 141 33.62 -2.56 8.51
CA VAL A 141 32.67 -3.59 8.98
C VAL A 141 31.58 -2.97 9.85
N LYS A 142 31.92 -2.08 10.79
CA LYS A 142 30.91 -1.37 11.61
C LYS A 142 29.97 -0.51 10.77
N LYS A 143 30.49 0.20 9.75
CA LYS A 143 29.67 1.01 8.83
C LYS A 143 28.72 0.16 8.00
N VAL A 144 29.19 -0.98 7.48
CA VAL A 144 28.36 -1.94 6.73
C VAL A 144 27.26 -2.54 7.64
N ARG A 145 27.60 -2.99 8.84
CA ARG A 145 26.60 -3.49 9.82
C ARG A 145 25.55 -2.44 10.15
N ARG A 146 25.95 -1.17 10.32
CA ARG A 146 25.01 -0.06 10.51
C ARG A 146 24.10 0.16 9.30
N LEU A 147 24.64 0.05 8.08
CA LEU A 147 23.84 0.17 6.86
C LEU A 147 22.77 -0.94 6.79
N PHE A 148 23.12 -2.19 7.09
CA PHE A 148 22.15 -3.29 7.17
C PHE A 148 21.09 -3.07 8.26
N ALA A 149 21.49 -2.60 9.44
CA ALA A 149 20.56 -2.28 10.52
C ALA A 149 19.53 -1.21 10.09
N ASN A 150 20.01 -0.12 9.49
CA ASN A 150 19.15 0.95 8.97
C ASN A 150 18.24 0.44 7.84
N TYR A 151 18.78 -0.35 6.90
CA TYR A 151 18.01 -0.95 5.81
C TYR A 151 16.86 -1.80 6.35
N ARG A 152 17.13 -2.68 7.32
CA ARG A 152 16.11 -3.54 7.94
C ARG A 152 15.02 -2.74 8.64
N GLU A 153 15.38 -1.67 9.33
CA GLU A 153 14.41 -0.78 9.98
C GLU A 153 13.48 -0.14 8.95
N LEU A 154 14.04 0.48 7.91
CA LEU A 154 13.26 1.11 6.83
C LEU A 154 12.43 0.09 6.04
N HIS A 155 12.98 -1.07 5.71
CA HIS A 155 12.25 -2.14 5.02
C HIS A 155 11.06 -2.62 5.86
N ARG A 156 11.25 -2.80 7.17
CA ARG A 156 10.17 -3.18 8.10
C ARG A 156 9.09 -2.11 8.18
N GLU A 157 9.45 -0.84 8.16
CA GLU A 157 8.48 0.27 8.11
C GLU A 157 7.66 0.23 6.83
N ILE A 158 8.31 0.08 5.66
CA ILE A 158 7.66 -0.02 4.35
C ILE A 158 6.69 -1.22 4.33
N ASP A 159 7.12 -2.39 4.79
CA ASP A 159 6.28 -3.59 4.89
C ASP A 159 5.08 -3.39 5.83
N THR A 160 5.31 -2.76 6.97
CA THR A 160 4.26 -2.52 7.96
C THR A 160 3.24 -1.52 7.43
N GLU A 161 3.69 -0.46 6.75
CA GLU A 161 2.82 0.52 6.09
C GLU A 161 1.98 -0.15 5.00
N ALA A 162 2.60 -0.95 4.13
CA ALA A 162 1.90 -1.66 3.06
C ALA A 162 0.86 -2.65 3.61
N LYS A 163 1.21 -3.44 4.64
CA LYS A 163 0.27 -4.36 5.32
C LYS A 163 -0.93 -3.61 5.90
N ARG A 164 -0.70 -2.48 6.57
CA ARG A 164 -1.77 -1.65 7.15
C ARG A 164 -2.70 -1.10 6.06
N ARG A 165 -2.15 -0.57 4.98
CA ARG A 165 -2.93 -0.02 3.85
C ARG A 165 -3.74 -1.10 3.14
N LYS A 166 -3.15 -2.25 2.85
CA LYS A 166 -3.87 -3.41 2.28
C LYS A 166 -5.00 -3.87 3.19
N PHE A 167 -4.75 -3.97 4.50
CA PHE A 167 -5.77 -4.35 5.46
C PHE A 167 -6.93 -3.34 5.49
N ALA A 168 -6.64 -2.03 5.48
CA ALA A 168 -7.66 -0.99 5.42
C ALA A 168 -8.50 -1.08 4.12
N ILE A 169 -7.87 -1.40 2.99
CA ILE A 169 -8.58 -1.62 1.72
C ILE A 169 -9.53 -2.82 1.80
N GLN A 170 -9.10 -3.93 2.42
CA GLN A 170 -9.87 -5.17 2.50
C GLN A 170 -11.01 -5.15 3.53
N VAL A 171 -10.75 -4.55 4.69
CA VAL A 171 -11.73 -4.47 5.77
C VAL A 171 -12.78 -3.39 5.49
N GLY A 172 -12.40 -2.34 4.76
CA GLY A 172 -13.22 -1.13 4.61
C GLY A 172 -13.08 -0.22 5.85
N ASP A 173 -13.65 0.99 5.76
CA ASP A 173 -13.83 1.88 6.92
C ASP A 173 -14.95 1.39 7.86
#